data_AF-A0A2A7WNE2-F1
#
_entry.id   AF-A0A2A7WNE2-F1
#
_cell.length_a   1.000
_cell.length_b   1.000
_cell.length_c   1.000
_cell.angle_alpha   90.00
_cell.angle_beta   90.00
_cell.angle_gamma   90.00
#
_symmetry.space_group_name_H-M   'P 1'
#
loop_
_entity.id
_entity.type
_entity.pdbx_description
1 polymer ?
#
loop_
_entity_poly.entity_id
_entity_poly.type
_entity_poly.pdbx_seq_one_letter_code
_entity_poly.pdbx_strand_id
1 'polypeptide(L)'
;MDIKLNAEVYKLGLTLGFLRIEDVIMWADNVIDQLDFPPYEIIELSLSSKENLEKIILKLMMIQGEFDNDLPPKILLGLLNEYLNTTKDMFNVIKIMDKLIKHLPDSCEWIELEIHFLSDGFYLAEQQIYGELKDVQNNLRLFLEQFIVYTKYLS
;
A
#
# COMPACT_ATOMS: atom_id res chain seq x y z
N MET A 1 -12.18 -13.29 3.28
CA MET A 1 -10.90 -12.66 2.92
C MET A 1 -10.50 -13.10 1.52
N ASP A 2 -10.17 -12.17 0.63
CA ASP A 2 -9.64 -12.49 -0.71
C ASP A 2 -8.12 -12.61 -0.64
N ILE A 3 -7.62 -13.85 -0.63
CA ILE A 3 -6.19 -14.14 -0.43
C ILE A 3 -5.35 -13.55 -1.57
N LYS A 4 -5.85 -13.59 -2.80
CA LYS A 4 -5.09 -13.09 -3.95
C LYS A 4 -4.99 -11.57 -3.92
N LEU A 5 -6.10 -10.88 -3.70
CA LEU A 5 -6.11 -9.43 -3.56
C LEU A 5 -5.15 -8.98 -2.45
N ASN A 6 -5.21 -9.65 -1.30
CA ASN A 6 -4.34 -9.33 -0.17
C ASN A 6 -2.86 -9.55 -0.52
N ALA A 7 -2.53 -10.67 -1.17
CA ALA A 7 -1.16 -10.95 -1.63
C ALA A 7 -0.61 -9.81 -2.52
N GLU A 8 -1.45 -9.28 -3.41
CA GLU A 8 -1.07 -8.17 -4.30
C GLU A 8 -0.89 -6.85 -3.55
N VAL A 9 -1.72 -6.57 -2.54
CA VAL A 9 -1.53 -5.42 -1.64
C VAL A 9 -0.21 -5.53 -0.87
N TYR A 10 0.08 -6.68 -0.26
CA TYR A 10 1.32 -6.91 0.47
C TYR A 10 2.55 -6.83 -0.44
N LYS A 11 2.47 -7.38 -1.65
CA LYS A 11 3.52 -7.30 -2.67
C LYS A 11 3.82 -5.84 -3.02
N LEU A 12 2.78 -5.06 -3.26
CA LEU A 12 2.90 -3.64 -3.59
C LEU A 12 3.48 -2.85 -2.40
N GLY A 13 2.96 -3.07 -1.19
CA GLY A 13 3.45 -2.42 0.03
C GLY A 13 4.93 -2.70 0.31
N LEU A 14 5.38 -3.95 0.11
CA LEU A 14 6.80 -4.32 0.18
C LEU A 14 7.64 -3.61 -0.88
N THR A 15 7.18 -3.62 -2.13
CA THR A 15 7.89 -3.02 -3.27
C THR A 15 8.13 -1.52 -3.05
N LEU A 16 7.17 -0.83 -2.44
CA LEU A 16 7.25 0.61 -2.17
C LEU A 16 8.07 0.93 -0.91
N GLY A 17 8.34 -0.06 -0.07
CA GLY A 17 8.98 0.07 1.23
C GLY A 17 8.05 0.60 2.31
N PHE A 18 6.73 0.46 2.12
CA PHE A 18 5.71 0.80 3.11
C PHE A 18 5.53 -0.31 4.16
N LEU A 19 5.56 -1.55 3.70
CA LEU A 19 5.47 -2.75 4.54
C LEU A 19 6.83 -3.43 4.63
N ARG A 20 6.99 -4.24 5.67
CA ARG A 20 8.16 -5.07 5.90
C ARG A 20 7.81 -6.54 5.73
N ILE A 21 8.84 -7.38 5.67
CA ILE A 21 8.66 -8.85 5.52
C ILE A 21 7.85 -9.38 6.71
N GLU A 22 8.08 -8.86 7.92
CA GLU A 22 7.36 -9.30 9.12
C GLU A 22 5.84 -9.08 9.01
N ASP A 23 5.40 -8.01 8.34
CA ASP A 23 3.98 -7.72 8.14
C ASP A 23 3.34 -8.76 7.20
N VAL A 24 4.08 -9.22 6.19
CA VAL A 24 3.65 -10.28 5.26
C VAL A 24 3.58 -11.64 5.95
N ILE A 25 4.60 -11.97 6.76
CA ILE A 25 4.62 -13.24 7.51
C ILE A 25 3.46 -13.29 8.49
N MET A 26 3.24 -12.21 9.24
CA MET A 26 2.12 -12.11 10.19
C MET A 26 0.77 -12.26 9.48
N TRP A 27 0.61 -11.67 8.29
CA TRP A 27 -0.57 -11.89 7.48
C TRP A 27 -0.73 -13.36 7.09
N ALA A 28 0.33 -14.00 6.57
CA ALA A 28 0.29 -15.40 6.15
C ALA A 28 -0.08 -16.33 7.33
N ASP A 29 0.51 -16.11 8.51
CA ASP A 29 0.17 -16.83 9.75
C ASP A 29 -1.32 -16.67 10.10
N ASN A 30 -1.83 -15.44 10.06
CA ASN A 30 -3.25 -15.18 10.32
C ASN A 30 -4.17 -15.88 9.30
N VAL A 31 -3.76 -15.99 8.03
CA VAL A 31 -4.52 -16.75 7.02
C VAL A 31 -4.56 -18.23 7.35
N ILE A 32 -3.43 -18.80 7.79
CA ILE A 32 -3.32 -20.22 8.18
C ILE A 32 -4.24 -20.51 9.37
N ASP A 33 -4.24 -19.65 10.38
CA ASP A 33 -5.06 -19.82 11.58
C ASP A 33 -6.57 -19.76 11.30
N GLN A 34 -6.98 -19.09 10.22
CA GLN A 34 -8.39 -18.92 9.86
C GLN A 34 -8.94 -19.99 8.91
N LEU A 35 -8.07 -20.79 8.27
CA LEU A 35 -8.47 -21.77 7.26
C LEU A 35 -8.22 -23.19 7.73
N ASP A 36 -9.23 -24.06 7.65
CA ASP A 36 -9.07 -25.49 7.92
C ASP A 36 -8.07 -26.16 6.96
N PHE A 37 -8.00 -25.65 5.72
CA PHE A 37 -7.13 -26.14 4.65
C PHE A 37 -6.46 -24.94 3.94
N PRO A 38 -5.40 -24.36 4.52
CA PRO A 38 -4.73 -23.22 3.92
C PRO A 38 -3.98 -23.61 2.63
N PRO A 39 -3.91 -22.72 1.62
CA PRO A 39 -3.13 -22.97 0.41
C PRO A 39 -1.65 -23.23 0.72
N TYR A 40 -1.03 -24.13 -0.04
CA TYR A 40 0.38 -24.48 0.15
C TYR A 40 1.30 -23.27 0.04
N GLU A 41 0.99 -22.37 -0.90
CA GLU A 41 1.74 -21.13 -1.14
C GLU A 41 1.73 -20.20 0.08
N ILE A 42 0.65 -20.21 0.87
CA ILE A 42 0.54 -19.41 2.10
C ILE A 42 1.39 -20.03 3.22
N ILE A 43 1.38 -21.36 3.35
CA ILE A 43 2.23 -22.08 4.31
C ILE A 43 3.71 -21.86 3.98
N GLU A 44 4.08 -21.99 2.71
CA GLU A 44 5.43 -21.67 2.23
C GLU A 44 5.84 -20.24 2.55
N LEU A 45 4.92 -19.28 2.35
CA LEU A 45 5.17 -17.87 2.62
C LEU A 45 5.41 -17.63 4.11
N SER A 46 4.60 -18.19 5.01
CA SER A 46 4.77 -17.98 6.46
C SER A 46 6.10 -18.50 7.01
N LEU A 47 6.63 -19.58 6.42
CA LEU A 47 7.93 -20.15 6.77
C LEU A 47 9.14 -19.37 6.22
N SER A 48 8.92 -18.29 5.47
CA SER A 48 9.96 -17.60 4.70
C SER A 48 10.56 -16.36 5.40
N SER A 49 10.37 -16.20 6.71
CA SER A 49 10.78 -14.98 7.45
C SER A 49 12.25 -14.58 7.35
N LYS A 50 13.15 -15.51 6.98
CA LYS A 50 14.59 -15.26 6.79
C LYS A 50 14.99 -15.04 5.34
N GLU A 51 14.05 -15.12 4.42
CA GLU A 51 14.32 -14.89 3.00
C GLU A 51 14.48 -13.39 2.70
N ASN A 52 15.08 -13.10 1.55
CA ASN A 52 15.23 -11.72 1.09
C ASN A 52 13.94 -11.22 0.44
N LEU A 53 13.86 -9.90 0.27
CA LEU A 53 12.69 -9.21 -0.28
C LEU A 53 12.25 -9.77 -1.66
N GLU A 54 13.20 -10.03 -2.55
CA GLU A 54 12.93 -10.54 -3.90
C GLU A 54 12.24 -11.90 -3.87
N LYS A 55 12.69 -12.81 -3.02
CA LYS A 55 12.06 -14.13 -2.87
C LYS A 55 10.66 -14.04 -2.28
N ILE A 56 10.45 -13.17 -1.29
CA ILE A 56 9.11 -12.94 -0.72
C ILE A 56 8.15 -12.41 -1.79
N ILE A 57 8.58 -11.45 -2.60
CA ILE A 57 7.79 -10.91 -3.72
C ILE A 57 7.43 -12.03 -4.72
N LEU A 58 8.39 -12.90 -5.08
CA LEU A 58 8.12 -14.03 -5.97
C LEU A 58 7.08 -14.98 -5.38
N LYS A 59 7.19 -15.32 -4.08
CA LYS A 59 6.19 -16.18 -3.41
C LYS A 59 4.80 -15.56 -3.40
N LEU A 60 4.69 -14.25 -3.14
CA LEU A 60 3.42 -13.53 -3.23
C LEU A 60 2.80 -13.59 -4.64
N MET A 61 3.63 -13.54 -5.69
CA MET A 61 3.16 -13.68 -7.08
C MET A 61 2.66 -15.09 -7.42
N MET A 62 3.15 -16.12 -6.73
CA MET A 62 2.72 -17.51 -6.97
C MET A 62 1.33 -17.82 -6.42
N ILE A 63 0.83 -17.00 -5.48
CA ILE A 63 -0.54 -17.11 -4.96
C ILE A 63 -1.52 -16.90 -6.12
N GLN A 64 -2.38 -17.88 -6.35
CA GLN A 64 -3.34 -17.90 -7.45
C GLN A 64 -4.67 -17.24 -7.06
N GLY A 65 -5.37 -16.72 -8.07
CA GLY A 65 -6.69 -16.11 -7.95
C GLY A 65 -6.87 -14.96 -8.93
N GLU A 66 -8.11 -14.50 -9.05
CA GLU A 66 -8.46 -13.29 -9.80
C GLU A 66 -8.74 -12.15 -8.82
N PHE A 67 -8.42 -10.93 -9.22
CA PHE A 67 -8.69 -9.73 -8.44
C PHE A 67 -8.85 -8.54 -9.39
N ASP A 68 -9.46 -7.46 -8.88
CA ASP A 68 -9.52 -6.19 -9.60
C ASP A 68 -8.22 -5.41 -9.41
N ASN A 69 -7.50 -5.14 -10.50
CA ASN A 69 -6.22 -4.43 -10.50
C ASN A 69 -6.30 -3.01 -9.93
N ASP A 70 -7.48 -2.41 -9.89
CA ASP A 70 -7.71 -1.11 -9.28
C ASP A 70 -7.63 -1.14 -7.75
N LEU A 71 -7.90 -2.29 -7.13
CA LEU A 71 -8.06 -2.38 -5.69
C LEU A 71 -6.74 -2.27 -4.92
N PRO A 72 -5.64 -2.97 -5.28
CA PRO A 72 -4.39 -2.89 -4.53
C PRO A 72 -3.88 -1.46 -4.26
N PRO A 73 -3.75 -0.57 -5.28
CA PRO A 73 -3.30 0.80 -5.03
C PRO A 73 -4.30 1.60 -4.17
N LYS A 74 -5.61 1.42 -4.37
CA LYS A 74 -6.66 2.10 -3.58
C LYS A 74 -6.62 1.65 -2.11
N ILE A 75 -6.44 0.37 -1.85
CA ILE A 75 -6.28 -0.17 -0.49
C ILE A 75 -5.03 0.42 0.16
N LEU A 76 -3.90 0.46 -0.57
CA LEU A 76 -2.65 1.01 -0.05
C LEU A 76 -2.78 2.50 0.31
N LEU A 77 -3.46 3.30 -0.51
CA LEU A 77 -3.77 4.70 -0.20
C LEU A 77 -4.63 4.82 1.07
N GLY A 78 -5.59 3.92 1.27
CA GLY A 78 -6.37 3.83 2.51
C GLY A 78 -5.47 3.54 3.73
N LEU A 79 -4.52 2.61 3.62
CA LEU A 79 -3.56 2.33 4.70
C LEU A 79 -2.59 3.50 4.95
N LEU A 80 -2.20 4.22 3.91
CA LEU A 80 -1.38 5.43 4.06
C LEU A 80 -2.09 6.53 4.82
N ASN A 81 -3.43 6.61 4.74
CA ASN A 81 -4.20 7.52 5.61
C ASN A 81 -4.02 7.18 7.09
N GLU A 82 -4.10 5.90 7.45
CA GLU A 82 -3.92 5.43 8.84
C GLU A 82 -2.48 5.70 9.31
N TYR A 83 -1.50 5.43 8.45
CA TYR A 83 -0.10 5.74 8.71
C TYR A 83 0.12 7.25 8.94
N LEU A 84 -0.36 8.11 8.03
CA LEU A 84 -0.26 9.56 8.15
C LEU A 84 -0.89 10.05 9.46
N ASN A 85 -2.04 9.49 9.85
CA ASN A 85 -2.72 9.87 11.07
C ASN A 85 -1.93 9.49 12.33
N THR A 86 -1.17 8.39 12.27
CA THR A 86 -0.37 7.88 13.39
C THR A 86 0.99 8.58 13.50
N THR A 87 1.72 8.72 12.39
CA THR A 87 3.10 9.22 12.39
C THR A 87 3.20 10.72 12.14
N LYS A 88 2.17 11.32 11.51
CA LYS A 88 2.19 12.70 10.98
C LYS A 88 3.31 12.95 9.95
N ASP A 89 3.86 11.88 9.37
CA ASP A 89 5.00 11.93 8.46
C ASP A 89 4.54 12.12 7.00
N MET A 90 4.30 13.38 6.62
CA MET A 90 3.89 13.72 5.25
C MET A 90 4.93 13.36 4.21
N PHE A 91 6.22 13.56 4.53
CA PHE A 91 7.31 13.34 3.60
C PHE A 91 7.37 11.87 3.16
N ASN A 92 7.32 10.93 4.10
CA ASN A 92 7.34 9.51 3.76
C ASN A 92 6.07 9.07 3.04
N VAL A 93 4.90 9.62 3.39
CA VAL A 93 3.64 9.32 2.69
C VAL A 93 3.72 9.75 1.22
N ILE A 94 4.12 10.99 0.95
CA ILE A 94 4.28 11.52 -0.41
C ILE A 94 5.32 10.70 -1.19
N LYS A 95 6.46 10.40 -0.57
CA LYS A 95 7.49 9.56 -1.18
C LYS A 95 6.99 8.16 -1.56
N ILE A 96 6.12 7.56 -0.76
CA ILE A 96 5.50 6.27 -1.10
C ILE A 96 4.49 6.45 -2.25
N MET A 97 3.68 7.49 -2.22
CA MET A 97 2.73 7.81 -3.29
C MET A 97 3.43 8.07 -4.63
N ASP A 98 4.54 8.81 -4.65
CA ASP A 98 5.33 9.04 -5.87
C ASP A 98 5.84 7.73 -6.48
N LYS A 99 6.27 6.78 -5.65
CA LYS A 99 6.66 5.45 -6.12
C LYS A 99 5.46 4.64 -6.61
N LEU A 100 4.30 4.80 -5.98
CA LEU A 100 3.06 4.08 -6.31
C LEU A 100 2.59 4.38 -7.74
N ILE A 101 2.85 5.58 -8.27
CA ILE A 101 2.49 5.99 -9.64
C ILE A 101 2.87 4.92 -10.68
N LYS A 102 4.07 4.34 -10.57
CA LYS A 102 4.58 3.31 -11.50
C LYS A 102 3.80 1.99 -11.48
N HIS A 103 2.88 1.83 -10.54
CA HIS A 103 2.09 0.64 -10.30
C HIS A 103 0.59 0.91 -10.42
N LEU A 104 0.18 2.13 -10.77
CA LEU A 104 -1.21 2.45 -11.01
C LEU A 104 -1.68 1.82 -12.34
N PRO A 105 -2.86 1.21 -12.38
CA PRO A 105 -3.48 0.83 -13.65
C PRO A 105 -3.97 2.07 -14.41
N ASP A 106 -4.11 1.96 -15.73
CA ASP A 106 -4.53 3.06 -16.62
C ASP A 106 -5.87 3.70 -16.19
N SER A 107 -6.77 2.91 -15.60
CA SER A 107 -8.04 3.34 -15.00
C SER A 107 -7.89 4.34 -13.84
N CYS A 108 -6.69 4.48 -13.29
CA CYS A 108 -6.36 5.31 -12.13
C CYS A 108 -5.54 6.56 -12.50
N GLU A 109 -5.56 7.02 -13.75
CA GLU A 109 -4.85 8.24 -14.20
C GLU A 109 -5.16 9.47 -13.31
N TRP A 110 -6.40 9.63 -12.85
CA TRP A 110 -6.77 10.73 -11.96
C TRP A 110 -6.06 10.68 -10.60
N ILE A 111 -5.72 9.48 -10.10
CA ILE A 111 -4.94 9.29 -8.87
C ILE A 111 -3.51 9.77 -9.10
N GLU A 112 -2.91 9.42 -10.24
CA GLU A 112 -1.57 9.88 -10.62
C GLU A 112 -1.48 11.41 -10.67
N LEU A 113 -2.45 12.07 -11.32
CA LEU A 113 -2.51 13.53 -11.41
C LEU A 113 -2.60 14.18 -10.02
N GLU A 114 -3.42 13.63 -9.14
CA GLU A 114 -3.57 14.15 -7.78
C GLU A 114 -2.31 13.93 -6.92
N ILE A 115 -1.63 12.79 -7.08
CA ILE A 115 -0.33 12.53 -6.43
C ILE A 115 0.70 13.57 -6.89
N HIS A 116 0.80 13.83 -8.19
CA HIS A 116 1.71 14.85 -8.72
C HIS A 116 1.41 16.23 -8.15
N PHE A 117 0.14 16.64 -8.12
CA PHE A 117 -0.27 17.90 -7.53
C PHE A 117 0.12 18.03 -6.06
N LEU A 118 -0.08 16.97 -5.26
CA LEU A 118 0.28 16.94 -3.84
C LEU A 118 1.80 16.95 -3.63
N SER A 119 2.55 16.21 -4.44
CA SER A 119 4.02 16.14 -4.37
C SER A 119 4.66 17.49 -4.71
N ASP A 120 4.21 18.12 -5.79
CA ASP A 120 4.65 19.46 -6.19
C ASP A 120 4.27 20.51 -5.13
N GLY A 121 3.03 20.46 -4.64
CA GLY A 121 2.53 21.35 -3.59
C GLY A 121 3.34 21.24 -2.30
N PHE A 122 3.70 20.02 -1.89
CA PHE A 122 4.56 19.78 -0.75
C PHE A 122 5.95 20.34 -0.95
N TYR A 123 6.58 20.07 -2.10
CA TYR A 123 7.90 20.60 -2.42
C TYR A 123 7.94 22.13 -2.36
N LEU A 124 6.97 22.80 -3.00
CA LEU A 124 6.92 24.27 -3.03
C LEU A 124 6.71 24.89 -1.64
N ALA A 125 5.85 24.28 -0.81
CA ALA A 125 5.59 24.74 0.54
C ALA A 125 6.80 24.49 1.47
N GLU A 126 7.45 23.33 1.36
CA GLU A 126 8.65 22.98 2.12
C GLU A 126 9.81 23.94 1.82
N GLN A 127 9.99 24.29 0.54
CA GLN A 127 11.02 25.24 0.10
C GLN A 127 10.64 26.71 0.34
N GLN A 128 9.50 26.99 0.98
CA GLN A 128 8.97 28.34 1.24
C GLN A 128 8.80 29.19 -0.03
N ILE A 129 8.53 28.54 -1.17
CA ILE A 129 8.31 29.19 -2.47
C ILE A 129 6.84 29.59 -2.62
N TYR A 130 5.92 28.67 -2.34
CA TYR A 130 4.48 28.88 -2.49
C TYR A 130 3.65 27.93 -1.61
N GLY A 131 2.55 28.43 -1.04
CA GLY A 131 1.63 27.68 -0.20
C GLY A 131 2.15 27.44 1.23
N GLU A 132 1.27 26.92 2.10
CA GLU A 132 1.62 26.54 3.47
C GLU A 132 1.59 25.02 3.65
N LEU A 133 2.51 24.47 4.43
CA LEU A 133 2.54 23.03 4.76
C LEU A 133 1.23 22.55 5.40
N LYS A 134 0.54 23.44 6.12
CA LYS A 134 -0.76 23.13 6.75
C LYS A 134 -1.85 22.89 5.71
N ASP A 135 -1.85 23.65 4.61
CA ASP A 135 -2.81 23.47 3.53
C ASP A 135 -2.52 22.19 2.76
N VAL A 136 -1.23 21.91 2.48
CA VAL A 136 -0.79 20.65 1.87
C VAL A 136 -1.21 19.46 2.74
N GLN A 137 -1.00 19.54 4.06
CA GLN A 137 -1.42 18.49 4.99
C GLN A 137 -2.92 18.23 4.92
N ASN A 138 -3.73 19.30 4.85
CA ASN A 138 -5.18 19.17 4.76
C ASN A 138 -5.60 18.54 3.42
N ASN A 139 -5.00 18.96 2.31
CA ASN A 139 -5.29 18.40 0.99
C ASN A 139 -4.88 16.93 0.90
N LEU A 140 -3.69 16.57 1.39
CA LEU A 140 -3.21 15.19 1.45
C LEU A 140 -4.18 14.31 2.26
N ARG A 141 -4.64 14.80 3.42
CA ARG A 141 -5.63 14.07 4.22
C ARG A 141 -6.95 13.88 3.47
N LEU A 142 -7.51 14.95 2.89
CA LEU A 142 -8.78 14.88 2.14
C LEU A 142 -8.68 13.93 0.94
N PHE A 143 -7.53 13.87 0.29
CA PHE A 143 -7.26 12.90 -0.76
C PHE A 143 -7.27 11.47 -0.23
N LEU A 144 -6.46 11.18 0.80
CA LEU A 144 -6.33 9.83 1.36
C LEU A 144 -7.62 9.32 2.04
N GLU A 145 -8.44 10.21 2.60
CA GLU A 145 -9.72 9.88 3.22
C GLU A 145 -10.70 9.19 2.25
N GLN A 146 -10.61 9.50 0.95
CA GLN A 146 -11.45 8.87 -0.09
C GLN A 146 -11.20 7.35 -0.20
N PHE A 147 -10.05 6.88 0.29
CA PHE A 147 -9.63 5.50 0.12
C PHE A 147 -9.80 4.62 1.36
N ILE A 148 -10.20 5.20 2.50
CA ILE A 148 -10.43 4.45 3.75
C ILE A 148 -11.44 3.33 3.54
N VAL A 149 -12.48 3.56 2.73
CA VAL A 149 -13.52 2.55 2.46
C VAL A 149 -12.98 1.25 1.86
N TYR A 150 -11.81 1.28 1.22
CA TYR A 150 -11.19 0.09 0.64
C TYR A 150 -10.40 -0.74 1.66
N THR A 151 -10.03 -0.20 2.83
CA THR A 151 -9.27 -0.98 3.84
C THR A 151 -10.06 -2.17 4.38
N LYS A 152 -11.40 -2.12 4.30
CA LYS A 152 -12.30 -3.25 4.64
C LYS A 152 -12.01 -4.54 3.85
N TYR A 153 -11.35 -4.47 2.70
CA TYR A 153 -11.00 -5.65 1.90
C TYR A 153 -9.85 -6.47 2.53
N LEU A 154 -9.06 -5.86 3.42
CA LEU A 154 -8.02 -6.54 4.20
C LEU A 154 -8.52 -7.10 5.54
N SER A 155 -9.74 -6.74 5.96
CA SER A 155 -10.33 -7.08 7.25
C SER A 155 -10.97 -8.46 7.29
#